data_AF-A0A353HC94-F1
#
_entry.id   AF-A0A353HC94-F1
#
_cell.length_a   1.000
_cell.length_b   1.000
_cell.length_c   1.000
_cell.angle_alpha   90.00
_cell.angle_beta   90.00
_cell.angle_gamma   90.00
#
_symmetry.space_group_name_H-M   'P 1'
#
loop_
_entity.id
_entity.type
_entity.pdbx_description
1 polymer ?
#
loop_
_entity_poly.entity_id
_entity_poly.type
_entity_poly.pdbx_seq_one_letter_code
_entity_poly.pdbx_strand_id
1 'polypeptide(L)'
;MPPSFENQDLARRLAFIGCINDDILDKEEICLEMIKSFSQICPQKLEEKYKIDAKKTPIEIYEDICRNRGFLMKGGQYDYARCASSLIDDFRKGRIGKICLE
;
A
#
# COMPACT_ATOMS: atom_id res chain seq x y z
N MET A 1 15.55 -3.49 21.26
CA MET A 1 16.42 -2.77 20.31
C MET A 1 15.81 -1.40 20.08
N PRO A 2 16.56 -0.30 20.16
CA PRO A 2 16.03 1.00 19.73
C PRO A 2 15.64 0.90 18.25
N PRO A 3 14.54 1.54 17.81
CA PRO A 3 14.16 1.53 16.41
C PRO A 3 15.29 2.15 15.59
N SER A 4 15.82 1.39 14.62
CA SER A 4 16.81 1.92 13.68
C SER A 4 16.26 3.17 12.99
N PHE A 5 17.11 4.15 12.73
CA PHE A 5 16.74 5.42 12.08
C PHE A 5 15.93 5.23 10.79
N GLU A 6 16.20 4.16 10.03
CA GLU A 6 15.43 3.76 8.84
C GLU A 6 13.94 3.51 9.12
N ASN A 7 13.61 2.86 10.25
CA ASN A 7 12.21 2.64 10.64
C ASN A 7 11.50 3.96 10.95
N GLN A 8 12.21 4.97 11.44
CA GLN A 8 11.60 6.27 11.75
C GLN A 8 11.29 7.09 10.50
N ASP A 9 12.17 7.10 9.48
CA ASP A 9 11.90 7.80 8.22
C ASP A 9 10.75 7.14 7.46
N LEU A 10 10.72 5.82 7.41
CA LEU A 10 9.64 5.04 6.80
C LEU A 10 8.31 5.21 7.53
N ALA A 11 8.30 5.16 8.87
CA ALA A 11 7.09 5.43 9.65
C ALA A 11 6.59 6.87 9.45
N ARG A 12 7.50 7.84 9.32
CA ARG A 12 7.17 9.23 9.02
C ARG A 12 6.56 9.39 7.63
N ARG A 13 7.07 8.70 6.61
CA ARG A 13 6.49 8.68 5.25
C ARG A 13 5.09 8.09 5.25
N LEU A 14 4.87 6.98 5.97
CA LEU A 14 3.55 6.37 6.10
C LEU A 14 2.56 7.26 6.86
N ALA A 15 2.99 7.91 7.94
CA ALA A 15 2.18 8.89 8.65
C ALA A 15 1.85 10.10 7.76
N PHE A 16 2.80 10.52 6.93
CA PHE A 16 2.59 11.57 5.94
C PHE A 16 1.50 11.14 4.95
N ILE A 17 1.62 9.95 4.33
CA ILE A 17 0.62 9.37 3.42
C ILE A 17 -0.78 9.31 4.05
N GLY A 18 -0.89 8.90 5.32
CA GLY A 18 -2.17 8.88 6.04
C GLY A 18 -2.80 10.25 6.28
N CYS A 19 -1.99 11.31 6.32
CA CYS A 19 -2.37 12.70 6.59
C CYS A 19 -2.64 13.51 5.30
N ILE A 20 -2.21 13.04 4.13
CA ILE A 20 -2.46 13.72 2.84
C ILE A 20 -3.95 13.69 2.51
N ASN A 21 -4.50 14.84 2.08
CA ASN A 21 -5.86 14.94 1.56
C ASN A 21 -5.96 14.32 0.17
N ASP A 22 -6.96 13.47 -0.05
CA ASP A 22 -7.25 12.74 -1.29
C ASP A 22 -7.47 13.60 -2.54
N ASP A 23 -7.64 14.91 -2.36
CA ASP A 23 -8.10 15.84 -3.38
C ASP A 23 -6.93 16.50 -4.17
N ILE A 24 -5.70 16.38 -3.66
CA ILE A 24 -4.55 17.20 -4.12
C ILE A 24 -3.47 16.37 -4.83
N LEU A 25 -3.38 15.06 -4.59
CA LEU A 25 -2.34 14.19 -5.15
C LEU A 25 -2.90 13.02 -5.95
N ASP A 26 -2.08 12.55 -6.89
CA ASP A 26 -2.33 11.34 -7.66
C ASP A 26 -2.32 10.12 -6.71
N LYS A 27 -3.51 9.57 -6.47
CA LYS A 27 -3.70 8.47 -5.51
C LYS A 27 -2.94 7.22 -5.93
N GLU A 28 -2.72 7.04 -7.22
CA GLU A 28 -2.02 5.88 -7.76
C GLU A 28 -0.54 5.94 -7.38
N GLU A 29 0.08 7.12 -7.52
CA GLU A 29 1.47 7.35 -7.10
C GLU A 29 1.64 7.17 -5.58
N ILE A 30 0.74 7.75 -4.78
CA ILE A 30 0.74 7.56 -3.32
C ILE A 30 0.64 6.08 -2.97
N CYS A 31 -0.31 5.37 -3.59
CA CYS A 31 -0.53 3.96 -3.30
C CYS A 31 0.69 3.11 -3.67
N LEU A 32 1.35 3.41 -4.79
CA LEU A 32 2.56 2.72 -5.21
C LEU A 32 3.71 2.93 -4.21
N GLU A 33 3.90 4.15 -3.71
CA GLU A 33 4.89 4.43 -2.67
C GLU A 33 4.55 3.71 -1.35
N MET A 34 3.25 3.63 -1.01
CA MET A 34 2.76 2.92 0.17
C MET A 34 3.04 1.42 0.08
N ILE A 35 2.77 0.79 -1.07
CA ILE A 35 3.07 -0.62 -1.34
C ILE A 35 4.57 -0.88 -1.23
N LYS A 36 5.40 -0.01 -1.82
CA LYS A 36 6.86 -0.09 -1.70
C LYS A 36 7.29 -0.05 -0.24
N SER A 37 6.72 0.87 0.55
CA SER A 37 7.04 1.00 1.97
C SER A 37 6.63 -0.23 2.77
N PHE A 38 5.44 -0.79 2.54
CA PHE A 38 5.00 -2.01 3.24
C PHE A 38 5.80 -3.25 2.86
N SER A 39 6.19 -3.39 1.59
CA SER A 39 7.06 -4.49 1.17
C SER A 39 8.41 -4.46 1.89
N GLN A 40 8.90 -3.28 2.30
CA GLN A 40 10.14 -3.15 3.07
C GLN A 40 9.94 -3.37 4.58
N ILE A 41 8.87 -2.80 5.16
CA ILE A 41 8.67 -2.80 6.62
C ILE A 41 7.98 -4.08 7.11
N CYS A 42 6.98 -4.53 6.36
CA CYS A 42 6.04 -5.57 6.78
C CYS A 42 5.63 -6.49 5.61
N PRO A 43 6.60 -7.09 4.88
CA PRO A 43 6.32 -7.93 3.72
C PRO A 43 5.36 -9.08 4.05
N GLN A 44 5.63 -9.84 5.12
CA GLN A 44 4.78 -10.98 5.52
C GLN A 44 3.31 -10.60 5.72
N LYS A 45 3.04 -9.44 6.33
CA LYS A 45 1.68 -8.97 6.60
C LYS A 45 0.96 -8.57 5.31
N LEU A 46 1.70 -8.01 4.35
CA LEU A 46 1.18 -7.68 3.02
C LEU A 46 0.82 -8.96 2.25
N GLU A 47 1.70 -9.97 2.30
CA GLU A 47 1.48 -11.29 1.70
C GLU A 47 0.27 -12.00 2.30
N GLU A 48 0.13 -12.05 3.63
CA GLU A 48 -1.01 -12.69 4.28
C GLU A 48 -2.35 -11.99 3.96
N LYS A 49 -2.36 -10.66 3.97
CA LYS A 49 -3.57 -9.84 3.75
C LYS A 49 -4.08 -9.97 2.31
N TYR A 50 -3.18 -9.86 1.36
CA TYR A 50 -3.51 -9.76 -0.06
C TYR A 50 -3.26 -11.05 -0.83
N LYS A 51 -2.69 -12.09 -0.20
CA LYS A 51 -2.28 -13.35 -0.86
C LYS A 51 -1.38 -13.11 -2.06
N ILE A 52 -0.49 -12.13 -1.95
CA ILE A 52 0.48 -11.72 -2.98
C ILE A 52 1.88 -12.15 -2.56
N ASP A 53 2.84 -12.06 -3.48
CA ASP A 53 4.27 -12.23 -3.19
C ASP A 53 4.91 -10.85 -3.02
N ALA A 54 5.42 -10.55 -1.82
CA ALA A 54 5.95 -9.23 -1.50
C ALA A 54 7.39 -9.01 -2.01
N LYS A 55 8.01 -10.03 -2.62
CA LYS A 55 9.33 -9.92 -3.27
C LYS A 55 9.24 -9.42 -4.71
N LYS A 56 8.03 -9.41 -5.29
CA LYS A 56 7.77 -8.79 -6.59
C LYS A 56 7.99 -7.28 -6.56
N THR A 57 8.03 -6.68 -7.75
CA THR A 57 8.12 -5.23 -7.86
C THR A 57 6.84 -4.55 -7.33
N PRO A 58 6.91 -3.30 -6.84
CA PRO A 58 5.74 -2.60 -6.30
C PRO A 58 4.57 -2.53 -7.29
N ILE A 59 4.86 -2.38 -8.58
CA ILE A 59 3.84 -2.36 -9.63
C ILE A 59 3.19 -3.73 -9.81
N GLU A 60 3.96 -4.82 -9.79
CA GLU A 60 3.38 -6.16 -9.87
C GLU A 60 2.56 -6.51 -8.63
N ILE A 61 3.01 -6.10 -7.44
CA ILE A 61 2.21 -6.23 -6.21
C ILE A 61 0.89 -5.47 -6.36
N TYR A 62 0.95 -4.25 -6.92
CA TYR A 62 -0.23 -3.44 -7.13
C TYR A 62 -1.23 -4.11 -8.10
N GLU A 63 -0.74 -4.66 -9.21
CA GLU A 63 -1.54 -5.44 -10.16
C GLU A 63 -2.13 -6.71 -9.55
N ASP A 64 -1.36 -7.42 -8.73
CA ASP A 64 -1.80 -8.63 -8.03
C ASP A 64 -2.92 -8.28 -7.02
N ILE A 65 -2.83 -7.14 -6.34
CA ILE A 65 -3.91 -6.62 -5.48
C ILE A 65 -5.14 -6.23 -6.31
N CYS A 66 -4.95 -5.56 -7.45
CA CYS A 66 -6.04 -5.24 -8.37
C CYS A 66 -6.77 -6.51 -8.83
N ARG A 67 -6.00 -7.54 -9.23
CA ARG A 67 -6.51 -8.83 -9.66
C ARG A 67 -7.26 -9.55 -8.54
N ASN A 68 -6.67 -9.63 -7.35
CA ASN A 68 -7.24 -10.39 -6.24
C ASN A 68 -8.53 -9.74 -5.68
N ARG A 69 -8.66 -8.41 -5.80
CA ARG A 69 -9.88 -7.68 -5.44
C ARG A 69 -10.87 -7.50 -6.60
N GLY A 70 -10.53 -7.95 -7.81
CA GLY A 70 -11.39 -7.80 -8.99
C GLY A 70 -11.52 -6.37 -9.49
N PHE A 71 -10.53 -5.51 -9.24
CA PHE A 71 -10.45 -4.15 -9.79
C PHE A 71 -9.99 -4.22 -11.25
N LEU A 72 -10.91 -4.67 -12.10
CA LEU A 72 -10.75 -4.80 -13.54
C LEU A 72 -11.70 -3.85 -14.27
N MET A 73 -11.15 -3.08 -15.19
CA MET A 73 -11.91 -2.29 -16.16
C MET A 73 -12.36 -3.16 -17.35
N LYS A 74 -13.36 -2.66 -18.09
CA LYS A 74 -13.78 -3.26 -19.35
C LYS A 74 -12.60 -3.29 -20.32
N GLY A 75 -12.29 -4.46 -20.89
CA GLY A 75 -11.17 -4.67 -21.80
C GLY A 75 -9.93 -5.32 -21.16
N GLY A 76 -9.98 -5.69 -19.88
CA GLY A 76 -8.91 -6.45 -19.22
C GLY A 76 -7.79 -5.59 -18.62
N GLN A 77 -7.98 -4.27 -18.55
CA GLN A 77 -7.07 -3.36 -17.86
C GLN A 77 -7.39 -3.31 -16.35
N TYR A 78 -6.39 -3.09 -15.50
CA TYR A 78 -6.60 -2.91 -14.07
C TYR A 78 -7.11 -1.49 -13.75
N ASP A 79 -8.04 -1.40 -12.80
CA ASP A 79 -8.56 -0.14 -12.28
C ASP A 79 -7.67 0.33 -11.11
N TYR A 80 -6.53 0.93 -11.46
CA TYR A 80 -5.55 1.41 -10.48
C TYR A 80 -6.14 2.49 -9.57
N ALA A 81 -6.83 3.50 -10.11
CA ALA A 81 -7.46 4.55 -9.32
C ALA A 81 -8.38 4.00 -8.21
N ARG A 82 -9.22 3.01 -8.54
CA ARG A 82 -10.10 2.35 -7.57
C ARG A 82 -9.32 1.50 -6.56
N CYS A 83 -8.28 0.82 -7.02
CA CYS A 83 -7.42 0.03 -6.15
C CYS A 83 -6.68 0.92 -5.15
N ALA A 84 -6.07 2.02 -5.59
CA ALA A 84 -5.44 3.03 -4.74
C ALA A 84 -6.39 3.54 -3.66
N SER A 85 -7.59 4.00 -4.06
CA SER A 85 -8.56 4.53 -3.10
C SER A 85 -8.95 3.47 -2.07
N SER A 86 -9.06 2.20 -2.47
CA SER A 86 -9.37 1.10 -1.55
C SER A 86 -8.21 0.77 -0.60
N LEU A 87 -6.96 0.83 -1.07
CA LEU A 87 -5.76 0.54 -0.29
C LEU A 87 -5.51 1.62 0.76
N ILE A 88 -5.62 2.89 0.35
CA ILE A 88 -5.47 4.06 1.24
C ILE A 88 -6.56 4.03 2.32
N ASP A 89 -7.80 3.68 1.97
CA ASP A 89 -8.90 3.52 2.93
C ASP A 89 -8.65 2.38 3.93
N ASP A 90 -8.21 1.20 3.46
CA ASP A 90 -7.83 0.07 4.33
C ASP A 90 -6.68 0.47 5.29
N PHE A 91 -5.71 1.25 4.81
CA PHE A 91 -4.61 1.77 5.64
C PHE A 91 -5.09 2.73 6.72
N ARG A 92 -5.86 3.76 6.34
CA ARG A 92 -6.40 4.77 7.28
C ARG A 92 -7.35 4.16 8.31
N LYS A 93 -8.13 3.14 7.93
CA LYS A 93 -8.97 2.37 8.85
C LYS A 93 -8.17 1.46 9.80
N GLY A 94 -6.84 1.46 9.70
CA GLY A 94 -5.97 0.64 10.53
C GLY A 94 -6.02 -0.84 10.19
N ARG A 95 -6.68 -1.24 9.11
CA ARG A 95 -6.75 -2.65 8.67
C ARG A 95 -5.42 -3.16 8.11
N ILE A 96 -4.54 -2.23 7.76
CA ILE A 96 -3.14 -2.45 7.35
C ILE A 96 -2.21 -1.59 8.22
N GLY A 97 -2.61 -0.33 8.48
CA GLY A 97 -1.78 0.65 9.18
C GLY A 97 -1.42 0.31 10.63
N LYS A 98 -2.35 -0.24 11.43
CA LYS A 98 -2.04 -0.69 12.80
C LYS A 98 -1.01 -1.81 12.82
N ILE A 99 -0.93 -2.58 11.74
CA ILE A 99 -0.10 -3.78 11.69
C ILE A 99 1.35 -3.45 11.32
N CYS A 100 1.61 -2.32 10.64
CA CYS A 100 2.97 -1.92 10.24
C CYS A 100 3.56 -0.75 11.07
N LEU A 101 2.77 -0.11 11.95
CA LEU A 101 3.19 1.03 12.79
C LEU A 101 3.40 0.67 14.28
N GLU A 102 3.48 -0.63 14.60
CA GLU A 102 3.78 -1.13 15.96
C GLU A 102 5.27 -1.40 16.16
#